data_AF-A0A6A3IJG7-F1
#
_entry.id   AF-A0A6A3IJG7-F1
#
_cell.length_a   1.000
_cell.length_b   1.000
_cell.length_c   1.000
_cell.angle_alpha   90.00
_cell.angle_beta   90.00
_cell.angle_gamma   90.00
#
_symmetry.space_group_name_H-M   'P 1'
#
loop_
_entity.id
_entity.type
_entity.pdbx_description
1 polymer ?
#
loop_
_entity_poly.entity_id
_entity_poly.type
_entity_poly.pdbx_seq_one_letter_code
_entity_poly.pdbx_strand_id
1 'polypeptide(L)'
;MLRLVASVRSRLLRAGVVRAAGVVAHGAPRLGVKKSPFLCSYEAPRLSFSSDARGGSRSWETLAVNDPVAWQEAVKPSLVTFLELKKHLMVPIAFVVPRGDEAWPRAAWGYPLGKYAAWLRKRWRDGGNFGLDPTQRKELDEMPFAWDWSQYKWDRFVLPALRRFYELNGHTDVAGEFRVPWASSEWPEHLWGQLLGRKVFNIRYRGDFTKQVEADKDELERIKFCHDSTNSATAM
;
A
#
# COMPACT_ATOMS: atom_id res chain seq x y z
N MET A 1 25.42 23.61 -2.01
CA MET A 1 24.06 24.21 -1.99
C MET A 1 23.03 23.10 -1.82
N LEU A 2 22.57 22.88 -0.59
CA LEU A 2 21.57 21.86 -0.24
C LEU A 2 20.17 22.36 -0.62
N ARG A 3 19.46 21.67 -1.51
CA ARG A 3 18.04 21.94 -1.80
C ARG A 3 17.18 20.98 -1.00
N LEU A 4 16.51 21.51 0.02
CA LEU A 4 15.34 20.89 0.66
C LEU A 4 14.24 20.74 -0.42
N VAL A 5 13.88 19.51 -0.77
CA VAL A 5 12.63 19.26 -1.49
C VAL A 5 11.57 18.99 -0.43
N ALA A 6 10.85 20.04 -0.06
CA ALA A 6 9.70 19.96 0.82
C ALA A 6 8.60 19.13 0.12
N SER A 7 8.29 17.97 0.69
CA SER A 7 7.14 17.16 0.30
C SER A 7 5.88 17.92 0.69
N VAL A 8 5.15 18.42 -0.33
CA VAL A 8 3.89 19.14 -0.18
C VAL A 8 2.86 18.18 0.38
N ARG A 9 2.61 18.27 1.70
CA ARG A 9 1.55 17.54 2.40
C ARG A 9 0.19 18.08 1.96
N SER A 10 -0.53 17.30 1.16
CA SER A 10 -1.94 17.52 0.86
C SER A 10 -2.77 17.35 2.15
N ARG A 11 -3.17 18.46 2.75
CA ARG A 11 -4.27 18.54 3.72
C ARG A 11 -5.57 18.65 2.92
N LEU A 12 -6.63 17.97 3.36
CA LEU A 12 -8.08 18.15 3.10
C LEU A 12 -8.73 16.75 3.36
N LEU A 13 -9.85 16.52 4.05
CA LEU A 13 -10.94 17.33 4.63
C LEU A 13 -11.54 16.58 5.84
N ARG A 14 -12.00 17.35 6.83
CA ARG A 14 -12.96 16.92 7.87
C ARG A 14 -14.29 16.56 7.21
N ALA A 15 -14.86 15.41 7.57
CA ALA A 15 -16.29 15.13 7.40
C ALA A 15 -16.84 14.55 8.71
N GLY A 16 -17.97 15.10 9.15
CA GLY A 16 -18.56 14.93 10.48
C GLY A 16 -19.05 13.52 10.79
N VAL A 17 -19.01 13.20 12.08
CA VAL A 17 -19.49 11.95 12.68
C VAL A 17 -21.00 12.05 12.90
N VAL A 18 -21.77 11.14 12.31
CA VAL A 18 -23.12 10.81 12.78
C VAL A 18 -23.03 9.45 13.48
N ARG A 19 -23.35 9.45 14.77
CA ARG A 19 -23.31 8.27 15.65
C ARG A 19 -24.61 7.49 15.47
N ALA A 20 -24.53 6.24 15.01
CA ALA A 20 -25.63 5.29 15.10
C ALA A 20 -25.24 4.16 16.06
N ALA A 21 -25.98 4.04 17.16
CA ALA A 21 -25.91 2.93 18.09
C ALA A 21 -26.69 1.73 17.52
N GLY A 22 -26.21 0.50 17.73
CA GLY A 22 -26.96 -0.68 17.30
C GLY A 22 -26.28 -2.03 17.57
N VAL A 23 -26.48 -2.54 18.78
CA VAL A 23 -26.82 -3.94 19.16
C VAL A 23 -25.90 -5.11 18.76
N VAL A 24 -25.51 -5.84 19.80
CA VAL A 24 -24.84 -7.16 19.83
C VAL A 24 -25.74 -8.25 19.22
N ALA A 25 -25.19 -9.07 18.33
CA ALA A 25 -25.77 -10.37 17.98
C ALA A 25 -24.70 -11.46 18.01
N HIS A 26 -24.91 -12.44 18.89
CA HIS A 26 -24.19 -13.71 18.94
C HIS A 26 -24.56 -14.57 17.73
N GLY A 27 -23.56 -15.13 17.05
CA GLY A 27 -23.78 -16.10 15.98
C GLY A 27 -22.50 -16.45 15.24
N ALA A 28 -21.72 -17.37 15.79
CA ALA A 28 -20.63 -18.00 15.06
C ALA A 28 -21.18 -18.98 14.02
N PRO A 29 -20.58 -19.02 12.82
CA PRO A 29 -20.17 -20.30 12.27
C PRO A 29 -18.67 -20.33 12.02
N ARG A 30 -18.09 -21.49 12.35
CA ARG A 30 -16.67 -21.78 12.27
C ARG A 30 -16.19 -21.99 10.84
N LEU A 31 -14.98 -21.46 10.61
CA LEU A 31 -13.88 -22.02 9.82
C LEU A 31 -14.05 -22.14 8.30
N GLY A 32 -13.68 -21.06 7.61
CA GLY A 32 -12.84 -21.17 6.42
C GLY A 32 -11.51 -20.50 6.72
N VAL A 33 -10.42 -21.27 6.84
CA VAL A 33 -9.05 -20.74 6.97
C VAL A 33 -8.70 -20.01 5.67
N LYS A 34 -9.07 -18.72 5.60
CA LYS A 34 -8.58 -17.82 4.55
C LYS A 34 -7.20 -17.34 4.97
N LYS A 35 -6.19 -17.82 4.24
CA LYS A 35 -4.77 -17.50 4.42
C LYS A 35 -4.56 -15.98 4.58
N SER A 36 -3.62 -15.64 5.46
CA SER A 36 -3.25 -14.27 5.81
C SER A 36 -2.82 -13.44 4.58
N PRO A 37 -3.29 -12.20 4.39
CA PRO A 37 -2.89 -11.31 3.29
C PRO A 37 -1.45 -10.78 3.42
N PHE A 38 -0.78 -11.04 4.55
CA PHE A 38 0.63 -10.66 4.76
C PHE A 38 1.60 -11.68 4.20
N LEU A 39 1.09 -12.85 3.81
CA LEU A 39 1.71 -13.74 2.87
C LEU A 39 0.79 -13.79 1.65
N CYS A 40 0.75 -12.69 0.89
CA CYS A 40 0.43 -12.82 -0.52
C CYS A 40 1.64 -13.52 -1.16
N SER A 41 1.74 -14.83 -0.93
CA SER A 41 2.40 -15.70 -1.90
C SER A 41 1.62 -15.44 -3.17
N TYR A 42 2.23 -14.69 -4.09
CA TYR A 42 1.79 -14.70 -5.47
C TYR A 42 1.93 -16.15 -5.94
N GLU A 43 0.89 -16.95 -5.73
CA GLU A 43 0.66 -18.12 -6.55
C GLU A 43 0.25 -17.55 -7.90
N ALA A 44 1.26 -17.25 -8.73
CA ALA A 44 1.05 -17.09 -10.16
C ALA A 44 0.36 -18.40 -10.60
N PRO A 45 -0.83 -18.34 -11.21
CA PRO A 45 -1.42 -19.52 -11.81
C PRO A 45 -0.36 -20.14 -12.73
N ARG A 46 0.01 -21.41 -12.47
CA ARG A 46 0.79 -22.20 -13.44
C ARG A 46 -0.14 -22.50 -14.61
N LEU A 47 -0.42 -21.49 -15.43
CA LEU A 47 -1.12 -21.69 -16.68
C LEU A 47 -0.11 -22.25 -17.67
N SER A 48 -0.44 -23.43 -18.14
CA SER A 48 0.20 -24.12 -19.24
C SER A 48 0.27 -23.21 -20.46
N PHE A 49 1.42 -23.20 -21.12
CA PHE A 49 1.63 -22.53 -22.39
C PHE A 49 0.65 -23.14 -23.42
N SER A 50 -0.42 -22.42 -23.73
CA SER A 50 -1.18 -22.65 -24.95
C SER A 50 -0.74 -21.61 -25.98
N SER A 51 -0.15 -22.08 -27.06
CA SER A 51 0.64 -21.34 -28.05
C SER A 51 -0.22 -20.67 -29.15
N ASP A 52 -1.46 -20.30 -28.86
CA ASP A 52 -2.36 -19.78 -29.90
C ASP A 52 -2.92 -18.41 -29.54
N ALA A 53 -2.06 -17.39 -29.61
CA ALA A 53 -2.48 -15.99 -29.72
C ALA A 53 -1.80 -15.33 -30.91
N ARG A 54 -2.35 -15.57 -32.11
CA ARG A 54 -2.13 -14.71 -33.28
C ARG A 54 -2.82 -13.37 -33.05
N GLY A 55 -2.11 -12.46 -32.40
CA GLY A 55 -2.49 -11.06 -32.22
C GLY A 55 -1.27 -10.35 -31.66
N GLY A 56 -0.71 -9.40 -32.42
CA GLY A 56 0.62 -8.80 -32.26
C GLY A 56 0.91 -8.27 -30.85
N SER A 57 1.23 -9.19 -29.95
CA SER A 57 1.51 -8.90 -28.56
C SER A 57 2.97 -8.50 -28.49
N ARG A 58 3.23 -7.27 -28.06
CA ARG A 58 4.58 -6.75 -27.88
C ARG A 58 5.38 -7.71 -27.00
N SER A 59 6.51 -8.22 -27.51
CA SER A 59 7.43 -9.07 -26.75
C SER A 59 8.18 -8.19 -25.74
N TRP A 60 7.94 -8.39 -24.44
CA TRP A 60 8.56 -7.62 -23.37
C TRP A 60 9.91 -8.22 -22.94
N GLU A 61 10.84 -8.35 -23.89
CA GLU A 61 12.21 -8.85 -23.64
C GLU A 61 13.03 -7.88 -22.78
N THR A 62 12.79 -6.58 -22.93
CA THR A 62 13.47 -5.52 -22.16
C THR A 62 12.45 -4.60 -21.49
N LEU A 63 12.85 -3.99 -20.37
CA LEU A 63 12.07 -2.95 -19.72
C LEU A 63 11.91 -1.75 -20.64
N ALA A 64 10.69 -1.20 -20.71
CA ALA A 64 10.34 0.00 -21.47
C ALA A 64 10.92 1.29 -20.85
N VAL A 65 12.23 1.33 -20.66
CA VAL A 65 12.95 2.50 -20.13
C VAL A 65 13.04 3.54 -21.24
N ASN A 66 12.64 4.78 -20.96
CA ASN A 66 12.66 5.90 -21.92
C ASN A 66 11.83 5.69 -23.20
N ASP A 67 10.84 4.79 -23.17
CA ASP A 67 9.94 4.58 -24.29
C ASP A 67 8.59 5.27 -24.00
N PRO A 68 8.31 6.42 -24.64
CA PRO A 68 7.09 7.18 -24.39
C PRO A 68 5.83 6.45 -24.85
N VAL A 69 5.91 5.64 -25.91
CA VAL A 69 4.77 4.89 -26.44
C VAL A 69 4.43 3.75 -25.49
N ALA A 70 5.41 2.94 -25.11
CA ALA A 70 5.22 1.88 -24.13
C ALA A 70 4.75 2.44 -22.77
N TRP A 71 5.22 3.62 -22.39
CA TRP A 71 4.77 4.29 -21.18
C TRP A 71 3.27 4.60 -21.23
N GLN A 72 2.80 5.25 -22.30
CA GLN A 72 1.39 5.64 -22.44
C GLN A 72 0.46 4.45 -22.69
N GLU A 73 0.88 3.45 -23.46
CA GLU A 73 0.03 2.32 -23.85
C GLU A 73 0.03 1.17 -22.83
N ALA A 74 1.15 0.95 -22.14
CA ALA A 74 1.32 -0.22 -21.29
C ALA A 74 1.59 0.14 -19.82
N VAL A 75 2.62 0.95 -19.54
CA VAL A 75 3.10 1.13 -18.15
C VAL A 75 2.11 1.94 -17.31
N LYS A 76 1.78 3.15 -17.74
CA LYS A 76 0.90 4.05 -16.99
C LYS A 76 -0.50 3.44 -16.81
N PRO A 77 -1.18 2.92 -17.86
CA PRO A 77 -2.49 2.28 -17.65
C PRO A 77 -2.40 1.05 -16.73
N SER A 78 -1.33 0.27 -16.79
CA SER A 78 -1.14 -0.85 -15.85
C SER A 78 -0.96 -0.39 -14.40
N LEU A 79 -0.29 0.74 -14.16
CA LEU A 79 -0.18 1.32 -12.82
C LEU A 79 -1.55 1.80 -12.30
N VAL A 80 -2.37 2.39 -13.17
CA VAL A 80 -3.74 2.81 -12.86
C VAL A 80 -4.60 1.58 -12.53
N THR A 81 -4.63 0.56 -13.39
CA THR A 81 -5.32 -0.71 -13.13
C THR A 81 -4.87 -1.33 -11.81
N PHE A 82 -3.55 -1.38 -11.55
CA PHE A 82 -3.03 -1.90 -10.30
C PHE A 82 -3.54 -1.11 -9.09
N LEU A 83 -3.55 0.23 -9.18
CA LEU A 83 -4.05 1.11 -8.14
C LEU A 83 -5.55 0.90 -7.89
N GLU A 84 -6.36 0.74 -8.93
CA GLU A 84 -7.80 0.50 -8.82
C GLU A 84 -8.11 -0.85 -8.18
N LEU A 85 -7.38 -1.91 -8.56
CA LEU A 85 -7.57 -3.27 -8.05
C LEU A 85 -7.02 -3.47 -6.65
N LYS A 86 -5.88 -2.86 -6.33
CA LYS A 86 -5.18 -3.05 -5.04
C LYS A 86 -5.38 -1.90 -4.05
N LYS A 87 -5.98 -0.79 -4.48
CA LYS A 87 -6.19 0.45 -3.71
C LYS A 87 -4.89 1.12 -3.22
N HIS A 88 -3.75 0.68 -3.75
CA HIS A 88 -2.41 1.16 -3.43
C HIS A 88 -1.45 0.90 -4.60
N LEU A 89 -0.31 1.60 -4.66
CA LEU A 89 0.69 1.45 -5.73
C LEU A 89 2.01 0.82 -5.28
N MET A 90 1.94 -0.08 -4.31
CA MET A 90 3.06 -0.93 -3.89
C MET A 90 3.21 -2.15 -4.81
N VAL A 91 3.68 -1.93 -6.03
CA VAL A 91 3.86 -3.01 -7.01
C VAL A 91 5.01 -3.95 -6.58
N PRO A 92 4.75 -5.24 -6.33
CA PRO A 92 5.77 -6.23 -5.98
C PRO A 92 6.75 -6.46 -7.14
N ILE A 93 8.02 -6.73 -6.83
CA ILE A 93 9.07 -6.87 -7.85
C ILE A 93 8.76 -7.99 -8.85
N ALA A 94 8.18 -9.09 -8.37
CA ALA A 94 7.83 -10.25 -9.18
C ALA A 94 6.53 -10.07 -9.99
N PHE A 95 5.83 -8.94 -9.84
CA PHE A 95 4.57 -8.73 -10.54
C PHE A 95 4.79 -8.58 -12.04
N VAL A 96 4.11 -9.43 -12.80
CA VAL A 96 4.02 -9.39 -14.26
C VAL A 96 2.54 -9.23 -14.60
N VAL A 97 2.23 -8.35 -15.54
CA VAL A 97 0.85 -8.15 -15.99
C VAL A 97 0.33 -9.47 -16.57
N PRO A 98 -0.80 -10.02 -16.06
CA PRO A 98 -1.33 -11.29 -16.53
C PRO A 98 -1.73 -11.21 -18.01
N ARG A 99 -1.52 -12.30 -18.74
CA ARG A 99 -1.98 -12.42 -20.14
C ARG A 99 -3.44 -12.87 -20.16
N GLY A 100 -4.24 -12.28 -21.07
CA GLY A 100 -5.63 -12.67 -21.25
C GLY A 100 -6.61 -12.09 -20.22
N ASP A 101 -6.13 -11.30 -19.26
CA ASP A 101 -6.98 -10.60 -18.30
C ASP A 101 -7.34 -9.22 -18.85
N GLU A 102 -8.62 -9.02 -19.16
CA GLU A 102 -9.16 -7.81 -19.77
C GLU A 102 -9.17 -6.60 -18.83
N ALA A 103 -8.99 -6.80 -17.52
CA ALA A 103 -8.79 -5.69 -16.59
C ALA A 103 -7.49 -4.93 -16.89
N TRP A 104 -6.52 -5.58 -17.56
CA TRP A 104 -5.23 -5.00 -17.91
C TRP A 104 -5.19 -4.57 -19.37
N PRO A 105 -4.47 -3.48 -19.70
CA PRO A 105 -4.28 -3.08 -21.08
C PRO A 105 -3.60 -4.20 -21.87
N ARG A 106 -4.20 -4.58 -23.01
CA ARG A 106 -3.67 -5.66 -23.88
C ARG A 106 -2.21 -5.44 -24.26
N ALA A 107 -1.81 -4.19 -24.49
CA ALA A 107 -0.43 -3.82 -24.78
C ALA A 107 0.56 -4.20 -23.66
N ALA A 108 0.11 -4.25 -22.41
CA ALA A 108 0.95 -4.60 -21.27
C ALA A 108 0.95 -6.08 -20.92
N TRP A 109 0.19 -6.95 -21.59
CA TRP A 109 0.14 -8.36 -21.24
C TRP A 109 1.53 -9.01 -21.28
N GLY A 110 1.95 -9.61 -20.16
CA GLY A 110 3.29 -10.16 -19.96
C GLY A 110 4.36 -9.12 -19.60
N TYR A 111 4.02 -7.84 -19.43
CA TYR A 111 4.97 -6.80 -19.06
C TYR A 111 5.41 -6.96 -17.60
N PRO A 112 6.73 -6.98 -17.31
CA PRO A 112 7.24 -7.08 -15.95
C PRO A 112 7.15 -5.74 -15.20
N LEU A 113 5.91 -5.29 -14.93
CA LEU A 113 5.60 -4.02 -14.26
C LEU A 113 6.29 -3.90 -12.89
N GLY A 114 6.42 -5.00 -12.16
CA GLY A 114 7.12 -5.06 -10.88
C GLY A 114 8.61 -4.72 -10.97
N LYS A 115 9.30 -5.25 -12.00
CA LYS A 115 10.70 -4.92 -12.28
C LYS A 115 10.84 -3.46 -12.70
N TYR A 116 9.91 -2.96 -13.52
CA TYR A 116 9.90 -1.54 -13.90
C TYR A 116 9.73 -0.62 -12.68
N ALA A 117 8.75 -0.90 -11.82
CA ALA A 117 8.54 -0.13 -10.59
C ALA A 117 9.76 -0.21 -9.63
N ALA A 118 10.44 -1.35 -9.56
CA ALA A 118 11.69 -1.48 -8.81
C ALA A 118 12.83 -0.66 -9.41
N TRP A 119 12.93 -0.62 -10.73
CA TRP A 119 13.88 0.23 -11.45
C TRP A 119 13.62 1.71 -11.17
N LEU A 120 12.37 2.17 -11.24
CA LEU A 120 11.98 3.55 -10.89
C LEU A 120 12.43 3.92 -9.48
N ARG A 121 12.13 3.07 -8.49
CA ARG A 121 12.55 3.30 -7.09
C ARG A 121 14.05 3.36 -6.91
N LYS A 122 14.81 2.51 -7.63
CA LYS A 122 16.27 2.56 -7.61
C LYS A 122 16.76 3.90 -8.13
N ARG A 123 16.26 4.34 -9.30
CA ARG A 123 16.63 5.63 -9.90
C ARG A 123 16.29 6.83 -9.00
N TRP A 124 15.15 6.78 -8.32
CA TRP A 124 14.77 7.80 -7.36
C TRP A 124 15.77 7.90 -6.20
N ARG A 125 16.22 6.76 -5.63
CA ARG A 125 17.24 6.74 -4.57
C ARG A 125 18.61 7.22 -5.05
N ASP A 126 18.96 6.95 -6.30
CA ASP A 126 20.26 7.32 -6.89
C ASP A 126 20.33 8.82 -7.30
N GLY A 127 19.42 9.67 -6.78
CA GLY A 127 19.43 11.12 -7.03
C GLY A 127 18.41 11.60 -8.07
N GLY A 128 17.53 10.73 -8.56
CA GLY A 128 16.25 11.09 -9.18
C GLY A 128 16.27 11.78 -10.54
N ASN A 129 17.43 12.09 -11.14
CA ASN A 129 17.50 13.03 -12.27
C ASN A 129 18.28 12.58 -13.53
N PHE A 130 18.68 11.31 -13.67
CA PHE A 130 19.56 10.90 -14.79
C PHE A 130 18.89 10.07 -15.91
N GLY A 131 17.56 10.16 -16.06
CA GLY A 131 16.88 9.52 -17.19
C GLY A 131 15.46 9.04 -16.91
N LEU A 132 14.68 9.77 -16.14
CA LEU A 132 13.22 9.65 -16.18
C LEU A 132 12.72 10.87 -16.94
N ASP A 133 11.89 10.65 -17.95
CA ASP A 133 11.27 11.74 -18.69
C ASP A 133 10.46 12.66 -17.74
N PRO A 134 10.56 13.99 -17.85
CA PRO A 134 9.87 14.91 -16.95
C PRO A 134 8.34 14.74 -16.94
N THR A 135 7.74 14.39 -18.08
CA THR A 135 6.30 14.12 -18.18
C THR A 135 5.95 12.85 -17.42
N GLN A 136 6.72 11.76 -17.63
CA GLN A 136 6.54 10.51 -16.87
C GLN A 136 6.67 10.73 -15.37
N ARG A 137 7.63 11.57 -14.95
CA ARG A 137 7.83 11.90 -13.55
C ARG A 137 6.61 12.64 -12.98
N LYS A 138 6.11 13.65 -13.70
CA LYS A 138 4.91 14.40 -13.29
C LYS A 138 3.71 13.47 -13.12
N GLU A 139 3.47 12.59 -14.09
CA GLU A 139 2.35 11.63 -14.03
C GLU A 139 2.52 10.63 -12.86
N LEU A 140 3.73 10.19 -12.56
CA LEU A 140 4.02 9.35 -11.39
C LEU A 140 3.81 10.08 -10.06
N ASP A 141 4.09 11.37 -9.99
CA ASP A 141 3.89 12.20 -8.81
C ASP A 141 2.40 12.57 -8.61
N GLU A 142 1.62 12.66 -9.70
CA GLU A 142 0.15 12.77 -9.65
C GLU A 142 -0.51 11.47 -9.16
N MET A 143 0.14 10.32 -9.39
CA MET A 143 -0.24 9.05 -8.80
C MET A 143 0.32 8.91 -7.37
N PRO A 144 -0.35 8.16 -6.46
CA PRO A 144 0.22 7.81 -5.17
C PRO A 144 1.26 6.68 -5.34
N PHE A 145 2.32 6.91 -6.13
CA PHE A 145 3.37 5.93 -6.36
C PHE A 145 4.25 5.76 -5.12
N ALA A 146 4.47 4.50 -4.73
CA ALA A 146 5.24 4.16 -3.55
C ALA A 146 6.76 4.25 -3.83
N TRP A 147 7.28 5.48 -3.93
CA TRP A 147 8.72 5.75 -4.09
C TRP A 147 9.54 5.18 -2.92
N ASP A 148 9.21 5.59 -1.70
CA ASP A 148 9.70 5.01 -0.46
C ASP A 148 8.62 4.10 0.14
N TRP A 149 8.92 2.80 0.24
CA TRP A 149 7.98 1.81 0.75
C TRP A 149 7.65 2.00 2.23
N SER A 150 8.60 2.44 3.06
CA SER A 150 8.39 2.65 4.48
C SER A 150 7.52 3.87 4.70
N GLN A 151 7.83 4.97 4.02
CA GLN A 151 7.02 6.18 4.07
C GLN A 151 5.60 5.93 3.55
N TYR A 152 5.49 5.28 2.39
CA TYR A 152 4.20 4.96 1.79
C TYR A 152 3.36 4.05 2.71
N LYS A 153 3.97 3.01 3.29
CA LYS A 153 3.27 2.12 4.23
C LYS A 153 2.76 2.87 5.45
N TRP A 154 3.57 3.77 5.98
CA TRP A 154 3.22 4.58 7.13
C TRP A 154 2.01 5.47 6.83
N ASP A 155 2.12 6.29 5.79
CA ASP A 155 1.10 7.29 5.41
C ASP A 155 -0.21 6.66 4.95
N ARG A 156 -0.13 5.56 4.20
CA ARG A 156 -1.30 4.92 3.59
C ARG A 156 -1.96 3.87 4.47
N PHE A 157 -1.23 3.23 5.37
CA PHE A 157 -1.78 2.11 6.16
C PHE A 157 -1.61 2.28 7.65
N VAL A 158 -0.39 2.49 8.15
CA VAL A 158 -0.12 2.42 9.60
C VAL A 158 -0.80 3.57 10.34
N LEU A 159 -0.49 4.81 9.96
CA LEU A 159 -0.99 5.98 10.67
C LEU A 159 -2.51 6.15 10.53
N PRO A 160 -3.12 5.98 9.33
CA PRO A 160 -4.58 5.97 9.20
C PRO A 160 -5.26 4.88 10.02
N ALA A 161 -4.68 3.68 10.08
CA ALA A 161 -5.25 2.59 10.86
C ALA A 161 -5.15 2.84 12.36
N LEU A 162 -4.06 3.43 12.84
CA LEU A 162 -3.90 3.85 14.24
C LEU A 162 -4.89 4.94 14.63
N ARG A 163 -5.04 5.98 13.79
CA ARG A 163 -6.05 7.03 13.99
C ARG A 163 -7.44 6.43 14.10
N ARG A 164 -7.78 5.53 13.18
CA ARG A 164 -9.11 4.93 13.17
C ARG A 164 -9.34 4.00 14.36
N PHE A 165 -8.34 3.23 14.75
CA PHE A 165 -8.40 2.41 15.95
C PHE A 165 -8.65 3.27 17.20
N TYR A 166 -7.93 4.39 17.31
CA TYR A 166 -8.11 5.35 18.42
C TYR A 166 -9.51 5.98 18.42
N GLU A 167 -10.06 6.36 17.27
CA GLU A 167 -11.44 6.89 17.18
C GLU A 167 -12.49 5.89 17.67
N LEU A 168 -12.27 4.60 17.42
CA LEU A 168 -13.21 3.54 17.79
C LEU A 168 -13.06 3.11 19.26
N ASN A 169 -11.84 3.13 19.81
CA ASN A 169 -11.54 2.53 21.12
C ASN A 169 -11.12 3.54 22.19
N GLY A 170 -10.70 4.75 21.82
CA GLY A 170 -10.18 5.78 22.72
C GLY A 170 -8.73 5.56 23.21
N HIS A 171 -8.08 4.48 22.75
CA HIS A 171 -6.68 4.16 23.02
C HIS A 171 -6.04 3.50 21.79
N THR A 172 -4.73 3.33 21.81
CA THR A 172 -3.95 2.64 20.75
C THR A 172 -3.26 1.38 21.26
N ASP A 173 -3.70 0.85 22.40
CA ASP A 173 -3.26 -0.47 22.85
C ASP A 173 -3.90 -1.58 22.00
N VAL A 174 -3.29 -1.82 20.85
CA VAL A 174 -3.77 -2.77 19.86
C VAL A 174 -3.23 -4.16 20.19
N ALA A 175 -4.12 -5.13 20.41
CA ALA A 175 -3.74 -6.53 20.59
C ALA A 175 -2.88 -7.04 19.42
N GLY A 176 -1.82 -7.80 19.70
CA GLY A 176 -0.82 -8.20 18.69
C GLY A 176 -1.39 -8.96 17.48
N GLU A 177 -2.47 -9.71 17.68
CA GLU A 177 -3.16 -10.46 16.61
C GLU A 177 -4.26 -9.67 15.90
N PHE A 178 -4.55 -8.45 16.37
CA PHE A 178 -5.63 -7.64 15.82
C PHE A 178 -5.45 -7.42 14.33
N ARG A 179 -6.49 -7.82 13.61
CA ARG A 179 -6.65 -7.65 12.18
C ARG A 179 -7.82 -6.74 11.92
N VAL A 180 -7.63 -5.72 11.08
CA VAL A 180 -8.72 -4.88 10.61
C VAL A 180 -9.77 -5.78 9.95
N PRO A 181 -11.04 -5.75 10.39
CA PRO A 181 -12.10 -6.57 9.81
C PRO A 181 -12.27 -6.32 8.31
N TRP A 182 -12.65 -7.37 7.59
CA TRP A 182 -13.04 -7.26 6.19
C TRP A 182 -14.46 -6.71 6.07
N ALA A 183 -14.71 -5.91 5.02
CA ALA A 183 -16.04 -5.39 4.70
C ALA A 183 -16.71 -4.60 5.84
N SER A 184 -15.93 -4.05 6.78
CA SER A 184 -16.46 -3.20 7.84
C SER A 184 -16.63 -1.79 7.34
N SER A 185 -17.83 -1.23 7.48
CA SER A 185 -18.12 0.18 7.23
C SER A 185 -17.38 1.12 8.18
N GLU A 186 -16.88 0.61 9.30
CA GLU A 186 -16.09 1.38 10.24
C GLU A 186 -14.67 1.61 9.72
N TRP A 187 -14.18 0.85 8.75
CA TRP A 187 -12.81 0.94 8.28
C TRP A 187 -12.76 1.31 6.80
N PRO A 188 -11.87 2.23 6.39
CA PRO A 188 -11.59 2.44 4.98
C PRO A 188 -11.19 1.13 4.29
N GLU A 189 -11.73 0.90 3.08
CA GLU A 189 -11.54 -0.35 2.32
C GLU A 189 -10.07 -0.76 2.18
N HIS A 190 -9.18 0.21 1.91
CA HIS A 190 -7.75 -0.05 1.73
C HIS A 190 -7.03 -0.51 3.02
N LEU A 191 -7.66 -0.39 4.19
CA LEU A 191 -7.14 -0.87 5.47
C LEU A 191 -7.64 -2.26 5.84
N TRP A 192 -8.63 -2.80 5.12
CA TRP A 192 -9.20 -4.11 5.44
C TRP A 192 -8.16 -5.22 5.41
N GLY A 193 -8.30 -6.13 6.37
CA GLY A 193 -7.40 -7.26 6.52
C GLY A 193 -5.99 -6.90 7.02
N GLN A 194 -5.65 -5.63 7.26
CA GLN A 194 -4.33 -5.25 7.77
C GLN A 194 -4.11 -5.78 9.20
N LEU A 195 -2.96 -6.40 9.45
CA LEU A 195 -2.49 -6.85 10.77
C LEU A 195 -1.94 -5.64 11.53
N LEU A 196 -2.84 -4.76 11.95
CA LEU A 196 -2.48 -3.55 12.69
C LEU A 196 -1.77 -3.91 14.00
N GLY A 197 -2.24 -4.94 14.72
CA GLY A 197 -1.58 -5.41 15.95
C GLY A 197 -0.11 -5.77 15.75
N ARG A 198 0.20 -6.54 14.70
CA ARG A 198 1.57 -6.93 14.37
C ARG A 198 2.44 -5.72 14.00
N LYS A 199 1.88 -4.72 13.30
CA LYS A 199 2.60 -3.49 12.96
C LYS A 199 2.92 -2.69 14.22
N VAL A 200 1.95 -2.52 15.12
CA VAL A 200 2.14 -1.84 16.41
C VAL A 200 3.19 -2.55 17.25
N PHE A 201 3.11 -3.88 17.35
CA PHE A 201 4.14 -4.69 18.01
C PHE A 201 5.53 -4.43 17.43
N ASN A 202 5.68 -4.46 16.10
CA ASN A 202 7.00 -4.21 15.49
C ASN A 202 7.50 -2.78 15.73
N ILE A 203 6.61 -1.77 15.74
CA ILE A 203 6.99 -0.38 16.05
C ILE A 203 7.56 -0.30 17.47
N ARG A 204 6.87 -0.89 18.46
CA ARG A 204 7.28 -0.89 19.87
C ARG A 204 8.60 -1.63 20.12
N TYR A 205 8.73 -2.85 19.58
CA TYR A 205 9.80 -3.76 20.01
C TYR A 205 10.94 -3.93 19.01
N ARG A 206 10.74 -3.61 17.72
CA ARG A 206 11.77 -3.77 16.67
C ARG A 206 12.26 -2.43 16.12
N GLY A 207 11.61 -1.32 16.47
CA GLY A 207 11.91 -0.02 15.90
C GLY A 207 11.50 0.10 14.43
N ASP A 208 10.52 -0.69 13.96
CA ASP A 208 10.00 -0.49 12.61
C ASP A 208 9.47 0.96 12.47
N PHE A 209 9.71 1.60 11.32
CA PHE A 209 9.27 2.97 11.02
C PHE A 209 9.85 4.08 11.92
N THR A 210 11.04 3.91 12.52
CA THR A 210 11.65 4.92 13.43
C THR A 210 11.60 6.35 12.88
N LYS A 211 11.96 6.54 11.60
CA LYS A 211 11.99 7.87 10.96
C LYS A 211 10.59 8.49 10.90
N GLN A 212 9.58 7.69 10.59
CA GLN A 212 8.20 8.13 10.49
C GLN A 212 7.58 8.38 11.86
N VAL A 213 7.88 7.52 12.84
CA VAL A 213 7.47 7.70 14.23
C VAL A 213 7.99 9.03 14.77
N GLU A 214 9.27 9.34 14.55
CA GLU A 214 9.84 10.63 14.98
C GLU A 214 9.21 11.81 14.21
N ALA A 215 9.01 11.67 12.89
CA ALA A 215 8.44 12.72 12.07
C ALA A 215 6.98 13.05 12.40
N ASP A 216 6.20 12.08 12.90
CA ASP A 216 4.80 12.23 13.27
C ASP A 216 4.57 12.07 14.79
N LYS A 217 5.59 12.37 15.62
CA LYS A 217 5.50 12.20 17.08
C LYS A 217 4.33 12.96 17.71
N ASP A 218 4.10 14.21 17.31
CA ASP A 218 3.01 15.03 17.86
C ASP A 218 1.65 14.39 17.58
N GLU A 219 1.52 13.75 16.41
CA GLU A 219 0.31 13.04 16.03
C GLU A 219 0.14 11.74 16.82
N LEU A 220 1.23 11.01 17.05
CA LEU A 220 1.24 9.81 17.89
C LEU A 220 0.89 10.15 19.35
N GLU A 221 1.39 11.25 19.88
CA GLU A 221 1.00 11.78 21.19
C GLU A 221 -0.49 12.12 21.23
N ARG A 222 -1.01 12.79 20.19
CA ARG A 222 -2.44 13.16 20.08
C ARG A 222 -3.36 11.96 20.11
N ILE A 223 -3.00 10.85 19.47
CA ILE A 223 -3.76 9.60 19.49
C ILE A 223 -3.37 8.69 20.66
N LYS A 224 -2.58 9.20 21.62
CA LYS A 224 -2.11 8.46 22.80
C LYS A 224 -1.46 7.14 22.40
N PHE A 225 -0.51 7.19 21.47
CA PHE A 225 0.24 6.01 21.04
C PHE A 225 0.93 5.37 22.24
N CYS A 226 0.53 4.17 22.59
CA CYS A 226 1.15 3.43 23.70
C CYS A 226 2.52 2.91 23.22
N HIS A 227 3.59 3.54 23.72
CA HIS A 227 4.98 3.18 23.42
C HIS A 227 5.44 1.95 24.21
N ASP A 228 4.94 1.78 25.44
CA ASP A 228 5.28 0.69 26.35
C ASP A 228 4.03 -0.08 26.80
N SER A 229 4.08 -1.42 26.77
CA SER A 229 3.06 -2.29 27.38
C SER A 229 3.13 -2.36 28.91
N THR A 230 3.95 -1.51 29.54
CA THR A 230 4.17 -1.47 30.99
C THR A 230 3.85 -0.08 31.51
N ASN A 231 2.57 0.25 31.71
CA ASN A 231 2.13 1.18 32.75
C ASN A 231 0.60 1.22 32.94
N SER A 232 -0.04 0.05 33.01
CA SER A 232 -1.39 -0.07 33.56
C SER A 232 -1.40 -0.50 35.03
N ALA A 233 -0.24 -0.52 35.71
CA ALA A 233 -0.11 -1.01 37.09
C ALA A 233 0.08 0.08 38.16
N THR A 234 0.04 1.37 37.84
CA THR A 234 0.24 2.45 38.82
C THR A 234 -0.91 3.47 38.81
N ALA A 235 -2.13 2.94 38.94
CA ALA A 235 -3.31 3.72 39.32
C ALA A 235 -4.22 2.85 40.20
N MET A 236 -3.73 2.53 41.40
CA MET A 236 -4.53 2.22 42.58
C MET A 236 -3.92 2.93 43.77
#